data_AF-A0A3N6GDW1-F1
#
_entry.id   AF-A0A3N6GDW1-F1
#
_cell.length_a   1.000
_cell.length_b   1.000
_cell.length_c   1.000
_cell.angle_alpha   90.00
_cell.angle_beta   90.00
_cell.angle_gamma   90.00
#
_symmetry.space_group_name_H-M   'P 1'
#
loop_
_entity.id
_entity.type
_entity.pdbx_description
1 polymer ?
#
loop_
_entity_poly.entity_id
_entity_poly.type
_entity_poly.pdbx_seq_one_letter_code
_entity_poly.pdbx_strand_id
1 'polypeptide(L)' 'MADASARGTAGDLVLAFYGRIPMDSLKLDGVRRLFDHLLAWDPGA' A
#
# COMPACT_ATOMS: atom_id res chain seq x y z
N MET A 1 -14.79 -7.29 7.15
CA MET A 1 -14.60 -6.74 5.79
C MET A 1 -13.44 -5.77 5.89
N ALA A 2 -12.46 -5.86 5.00
CA ALA A 2 -11.37 -4.88 4.96
C ALA A 2 -11.71 -3.82 3.92
N ASP A 3 -11.57 -2.54 4.26
CA ASP A 3 -11.86 -1.41 3.37
C ASP A 3 -10.90 -1.34 2.16
N ALA A 4 -9.71 -1.95 2.29
CA ALA A 4 -8.76 -2.15 1.21
C ALA A 4 -7.89 -3.40 1.46
N SER A 5 -7.39 -4.01 0.38
CA SER A 5 -6.39 -5.09 0.43
C SER A 5 -5.42 -4.97 -0.73
N ALA A 6 -4.15 -5.31 -0.47
CA ALA A 6 -3.09 -5.36 -1.47
C ALA A 6 -2.50 -6.77 -1.51
N ARG A 7 -2.26 -7.29 -2.70
CA ARG A 7 -1.70 -8.64 -2.91
C ARG A 7 -0.58 -8.60 -3.94
N GLY A 8 0.53 -9.26 -3.60
CA GLY A 8 1.72 -9.42 -4.43
C GLY A 8 2.65 -10.45 -3.81
N THR A 9 3.86 -10.60 -4.33
CA THR A 9 4.87 -11.41 -3.64
C THR A 9 5.34 -10.71 -2.37
N ALA A 10 5.96 -11.46 -1.45
CA ALA A 10 6.58 -10.85 -0.27
C ALA A 10 7.62 -9.78 -0.68
N GLY A 11 8.36 -10.01 -1.77
CA GLY A 11 9.32 -9.04 -2.31
C GLY A 11 8.64 -7.76 -2.82
N ASP A 12 7.56 -7.89 -3.59
CA ASP A 12 6.84 -6.72 -4.12
C ASP A 12 6.22 -5.89 -3.00
N LEU A 13 5.65 -6.54 -1.98
CA LEU A 13 5.11 -5.84 -0.81
C LEU A 13 6.19 -5.01 -0.11
N VAL A 14 7.36 -5.60 0.14
CA VAL A 14 8.49 -4.91 0.77
C VAL A 14 8.94 -3.73 -0.11
N LEU A 15 9.15 -3.95 -1.41
CA LEU A 15 9.59 -2.88 -2.32
C LEU A 15 8.57 -1.73 -2.39
N ALA A 16 7.27 -2.04 -2.39
CA ALA A 16 6.21 -1.03 -2.42
C ALA A 16 6.16 -0.22 -1.12
N PHE A 17 6.27 -0.86 0.05
CA PHE A 17 6.30 -0.16 1.34
C PHE A 17 7.54 0.73 1.52
N TYR A 18 8.67 0.39 0.91
CA TYR A 18 9.88 1.24 0.90
C TYR A 18 9.90 2.28 -0.24
N GLY A 19 8.80 2.44 -0.99
CA GLY A 19 8.69 3.41 -2.09
C GLY A 19 9.64 3.12 -3.26
N ARG A 20 10.08 1.86 -3.43
CA ARG A 20 10.95 1.42 -4.52
C ARG A 20 10.19 1.05 -5.78
N ILE A 21 8.93 0.63 -5.62
CA ILE A 21 7.96 0.43 -6.70
C ILE A 21 6.64 1.11 -6.33
N PRO A 22 5.82 1.56 -7.29
CA PRO A 22 4.52 2.15 -6.97
C PRO A 22 3.57 1.10 -6.39
N MET A 23 2.71 1.50 -5.44
CA MET A 23 1.70 0.60 -4.84
C MET A 23 0.70 0.05 -5.87
N ASP A 24 0.48 0.75 -6.99
CA ASP A 24 -0.36 0.27 -8.11
C ASP A 24 0.28 -0.89 -8.88
N SER A 25 1.56 -1.22 -8.64
CA SER A 25 2.18 -2.47 -9.11
C SER A 25 1.69 -3.71 -8.37
N LEU A 26 1.07 -3.55 -7.19
CA LEU A 26 0.42 -4.64 -6.46
C LEU A 26 -1.03 -4.80 -6.93
N LYS A 27 -1.60 -6.00 -6.78
CA LYS A 27 -3.04 -6.20 -6.97
C LYS A 27 -3.78 -5.53 -5.81
N LEU A 28 -4.40 -4.39 -6.07
CA LEU A 28 -5.20 -3.65 -5.11
C LEU A 28 -6.69 -3.94 -5.30
N ASP A 29 -7.36 -4.34 -4.22
CA ASP A 29 -8.81 -4.50 -4.13
C ASP A 29 -9.36 -3.55 -3.05
N GLY A 30 -10.47 -2.85 -3.31
CA GLY A 30 -11.08 -1.89 -2.38
C GLY A 30 -10.63 -0.44 -2.58
N VAL A 31 -10.63 0.36 -1.50
CA VAL A 31 -10.38 1.81 -1.57
C VAL A 31 -8.89 2.12 -1.66
N ARG A 32 -8.38 2.26 -2.89
CA ARG A 32 -6.95 2.55 -3.17
C ARG A 32 -6.41 3.77 -2.42
N ARG A 33 -7.24 4.82 -2.28
CA ARG A 33 -6.90 6.06 -1.58
C ARG A 33 -6.49 5.84 -0.12
N LEU A 34 -6.95 4.75 0.51
CA LEU A 34 -6.56 4.41 1.88
C LEU A 34 -5.04 4.17 1.99
N PHE A 35 -4.41 3.61 0.95
CA PHE A 35 -2.96 3.43 0.93
C PHE A 35 -2.21 4.76 0.77
N ASP A 36 -2.76 5.73 0.03
CA ASP A 36 -2.19 7.08 -0.04
C ASP A 36 -2.25 7.78 1.33
N HIS A 37 -3.36 7.60 2.06
CA HIS A 37 -3.48 8.09 3.44
C HIS A 37 -2.51 7.39 4.40
N LEU A 38 -2.31 6.08 4.27
CA LEU A 38 -1.32 5.33 5.06
C LEU A 38 0.12 5.76 4.76
N LEU A 39 0.42 6.07 3.49
CA LEU A 39 1.75 6.51 3.08
C LEU A 39 2.04 7.94 3.57
N ALA A 40 1.03 8.80 3.57
CA ALA A 40 1.11 10.16 4.10
C ALA A 40 0.95 10.24 5.64
N TRP A 41 0.74 9.10 6.31
CA TRP A 41 0.53 9.07 7.74
C TRP A 41 1.84 9.33 8.48
N ASP A 42 1.88 10.45 9.21
CA ASP A 42 2.91 10.74 10.20
C ASP A 42 2.37 10.40 11.60
N PRO A 43 2.79 9.28 12.23
CA PRO A 43 2.33 8.89 13.55
C PRO A 43 2.89 9.78 14.67
N GLY A 44 3.86 10.65 14.38
CA GLY A 44 4.51 11.53 15.35
C GLY A 44 4.04 12.98 15.33
N ALA A 45 3.07 13.33 14.48
CA ALA A 45 2.51 14.69 14.37
C ALA A 45 1.53 15.04 15.49
#